data_AF-A0A0M8UCY4-F1
#
_entry.id   AF-A0A0M8UCY4-F1
#
_cell.length_a   1.000
_cell.length_b   1.000
_cell.length_c   1.000
_cell.angle_alpha   90.00
_cell.angle_beta   90.00
_cell.angle_gamma   90.00
#
_symmetry.space_group_name_H-M   'P 1'
#
loop_
_entity.id
_entity.type
_entity.pdbx_description
1 polymer ?
#
loop_
_entity_poly.entity_id
_entity_poly.type
_entity_poly.pdbx_seq_one_letter_code
_entity_poly.pdbx_strand_id
1 'polypeptide(L)'
;MSPATAGEVAEVVGILWAHTTPKDGLEHISGSLDSDRVDLLLYFLSPEPTSPAAHGPLHRAAALLTRGHQASPALKRRYLPPAGAPCPQADDPRRAKA
;
A
#
# COMPACT_ATOMS: atom_id res chain seq x y z
N MET A 1 9.46 -1.27 -21.12
CA MET A 1 8.30 -0.47 -20.70
C MET A 1 8.06 0.63 -21.73
N SER A 2 6.83 0.82 -22.18
CA SER A 2 6.46 1.98 -23.00
C SER A 2 6.48 3.25 -22.13
N PRO A 3 6.81 4.44 -22.64
CA PRO A 3 6.78 5.68 -21.86
C PRO A 3 5.44 5.94 -21.17
N ALA A 4 4.32 5.53 -21.78
CA ALA A 4 2.99 5.62 -21.16
C ALA A 4 2.86 4.75 -19.88
N THR A 5 3.47 3.57 -19.88
CA THR A 5 3.47 2.65 -18.72
C THR A 5 4.32 3.15 -17.55
N ALA A 6 5.44 3.81 -17.86
CA ALA A 6 6.26 4.45 -16.83
C ALA A 6 5.56 5.68 -16.20
N GLY A 7 4.79 6.43 -17.02
CA GLY A 7 4.00 7.56 -16.54
C GLY A 7 2.90 7.18 -15.56
N GLU A 8 2.23 6.05 -15.79
CA GLU A 8 1.20 5.52 -14.89
C GLU A 8 1.77 5.13 -13.51
N VAL A 9 2.85 4.35 -13.48
CA VAL A 9 3.51 3.97 -12.22
C VAL A 9 3.99 5.22 -11.48
N ALA A 10 4.61 6.17 -12.18
CA ALA A 10 5.07 7.41 -11.57
C ALA A 10 3.91 8.26 -11.01
N GLU A 11 2.77 8.32 -11.71
CA GLU A 11 1.55 9.00 -11.23
C GLU A 11 1.03 8.34 -9.94
N VAL A 12 0.91 7.01 -9.92
CA VAL A 12 0.47 6.27 -8.72
C VAL A 12 1.42 6.53 -7.55
N VAL A 13 2.73 6.38 -7.77
CA VAL A 13 3.76 6.62 -6.74
C VAL A 13 3.69 8.06 -6.22
N GLY A 14 3.55 9.05 -7.11
CA GLY A 14 3.43 10.45 -6.74
C GLY A 14 2.20 10.74 -5.88
N ILE A 15 1.05 10.15 -6.23
CA ILE A 15 -0.19 10.27 -5.45
C ILE A 15 -0.02 9.67 -4.05
N LEU A 16 0.62 8.49 -3.94
CA LEU A 16 0.83 7.86 -2.63
C LEU A 16 1.77 8.69 -1.75
N TRP A 17 2.84 9.25 -2.32
CA TRP A 17 3.71 10.18 -1.59
C TRP A 17 2.98 11.46 -1.17
N ALA A 18 2.09 12.00 -2.00
CA ALA A 18 1.31 13.19 -1.65
C ALA A 18 0.33 12.97 -0.49
N HIS A 19 -0.05 11.71 -0.21
CA HIS A 19 -1.05 11.35 0.81
C HIS A 19 -0.50 10.52 1.98
N THR A 20 0.82 10.33 2.03
CA THR A 20 1.49 9.74 3.19
C THR A 20 1.58 10.76 4.33
N THR A 21 1.61 10.26 5.55
CA THR A 21 1.81 11.03 6.77
C THR A 21 2.99 10.46 7.54
N PRO A 22 3.63 11.22 8.44
CA PRO A 22 4.73 10.69 9.26
C PRO A 22 4.35 9.43 10.06
N LYS A 23 3.08 9.27 10.42
CA LYS A 23 2.57 8.11 11.17
C LYS A 23 2.53 6.82 10.33
N ASP A 24 2.47 6.93 9.01
CA ASP A 24 2.57 5.77 8.14
C ASP A 24 4.00 5.20 8.18
N GLY A 25 5.00 6.03 8.45
CA GLY A 25 6.40 5.62 8.51
C GLY A 25 6.90 5.08 7.18
N LEU A 26 6.40 5.61 6.06
CA LEU A 26 6.78 5.19 4.73
C LEU A 26 8.17 5.72 4.38
N GLU A 27 9.08 4.83 3.97
CA GLU A 27 10.45 5.18 3.58
C GLU A 27 10.64 5.16 2.07
N HIS A 28 10.05 4.18 1.40
CA HIS A 28 10.20 4.01 -0.03
C HIS A 28 8.97 3.37 -0.67
N ILE A 29 8.69 3.77 -1.91
CA ILE A 29 7.69 3.14 -2.77
C ILE A 29 8.34 2.90 -4.13
N SER A 30 8.20 1.69 -4.64
CA SER A 30 8.38 1.37 -6.04
C SER A 30 7.15 0.67 -6.59
N GLY A 31 7.05 0.64 -7.93
CA GLY A 31 5.94 -0.03 -8.58
C GLY A 31 6.31 -0.60 -9.94
N SER A 32 5.49 -1.54 -10.39
CA SER A 32 5.56 -2.14 -11.72
C SER A 32 4.15 -2.24 -12.28
N LEU A 33 4.03 -2.09 -13.60
CA LEU A 33 2.77 -2.23 -14.30
C LEU A 33 2.67 -3.65 -14.88
N ASP A 34 1.55 -4.31 -14.63
CA ASP A 34 1.10 -5.51 -15.34
C ASP A 34 -0.10 -5.15 -16.24
N SER A 35 -0.62 -6.10 -17.02
CA SER A 35 -1.64 -5.86 -18.06
C SER A 35 -2.91 -5.15 -17.57
N ASP A 36 -3.28 -5.33 -16.30
CA ASP A 36 -4.53 -4.84 -15.71
C ASP A 36 -4.36 -4.23 -14.30
N ARG A 37 -3.13 -4.15 -13.78
CA ARG A 37 -2.88 -3.67 -12.42
C ARG A 37 -1.49 -3.03 -12.26
N VAL A 38 -1.35 -2.24 -11.20
CA VAL A 38 -0.05 -1.79 -10.70
C VAL A 38 0.29 -2.59 -9.46
N ASP A 39 1.40 -3.31 -9.52
CA ASP A 39 2.00 -3.95 -8.36
C ASP A 39 2.91 -2.93 -7.65
N LEU A 40 2.79 -2.85 -6.33
CA LEU A 40 3.51 -1.87 -5.51
C LEU A 40 4.34 -2.57 -4.43
N LEU A 41 5.54 -2.05 -4.19
CA LEU A 41 6.38 -2.45 -3.07
C LEU A 41 6.59 -1.24 -2.15
N LEU A 42 6.13 -1.37 -0.91
CA LEU A 42 6.17 -0.31 0.10
C LEU A 42 7.11 -0.72 1.24
N TYR A 43 8.06 0.15 1.55
CA TYR A 43 8.98 -0.01 2.66
C TYR A 43 8.54 0.92 3.79
N PHE A 44 8.39 0.34 4.98
CA PHE A 44 7.99 1.07 6.17
C PHE A 44 9.04 0.92 7.26
N LEU A 45 9.26 2.00 7.99
CA LEU A 45 9.98 1.98 9.25
C LEU A 45 9.35 0.94 10.17
N SER A 46 10.22 0.15 10.79
CA SER A 46 9.83 -0.71 11.89
C SER A 46 9.38 0.17 13.05
N PRO A 47 8.20 -0.09 13.63
CA PRO A 47 7.78 0.68 14.77
C PRO A 47 8.69 0.42 15.97
N GLU A 48 8.87 1.46 16.79
CA GLU A 48 9.63 1.35 18.02
C GLU A 48 9.03 0.24 18.90
N PRO A 49 9.84 -0.69 19.46
CA PRO A 49 9.35 -1.84 20.24
C PRO A 49 8.49 -1.45 21.45
N THR A 50 8.63 -0.21 21.93
CA THR A 50 7.89 0.33 23.07
C THR A 50 6.56 1.00 22.69
N SER A 51 6.24 1.10 21.40
CA SER A 51 5.01 1.74 20.93
C SER A 51 3.84 0.74 20.95
N PRO A 52 2.88 0.86 21.88
CA PRO A 52 1.81 -0.13 22.06
C PRO A 52 0.76 -0.12 20.95
N ALA A 53 0.89 0.75 19.96
CA ALA A 53 -0.16 1.08 19.00
C ALA A 53 0.29 1.07 17.53
N ALA A 54 1.48 0.56 17.23
CA ALA A 54 1.95 0.57 15.85
C ALA A 54 1.22 -0.48 15.00
N HIS A 55 0.32 -0.02 14.15
CA HIS A 55 -0.30 -0.85 13.14
C HIS A 55 0.78 -1.54 12.28
N GLY A 56 0.56 -2.83 11.99
CA GLY A 56 1.44 -3.60 11.11
C GLY A 56 1.57 -2.97 9.71
N PRO A 57 2.63 -3.28 8.96
CA PRO A 57 2.91 -2.68 7.64
C PRO A 57 1.75 -2.85 6.65
N LEU A 58 1.03 -3.98 6.68
CA LEU A 58 -0.13 -4.21 5.81
C LEU A 58 -1.30 -3.26 6.13
N HIS A 59 -1.54 -2.98 7.40
CA HIS A 59 -2.58 -2.02 7.80
C HIS A 59 -2.20 -0.61 7.36
N ARG A 60 -0.94 -0.21 7.54
CA ARG A 60 -0.43 1.10 7.10
C ARG A 60 -0.50 1.24 5.58
N ALA A 61 -0.11 0.21 4.84
CA ALA A 61 -0.26 0.15 3.38
C ALA A 61 -1.72 0.31 2.96
N ALA A 62 -2.64 -0.45 3.55
CA ALA A 62 -4.06 -0.34 3.22
C ALA A 62 -4.62 1.05 3.51
N ALA A 63 -4.29 1.64 4.67
CA ALA A 63 -4.72 2.99 5.02
C ALA A 63 -4.21 4.02 4.00
N LEU A 64 -2.94 3.91 3.59
CA LEU A 64 -2.36 4.79 2.59
C LEU A 64 -3.02 4.63 1.22
N LEU A 65 -3.22 3.39 0.76
CA LEU A 65 -3.90 3.08 -0.50
C LEU A 65 -5.34 3.61 -0.50
N THR A 66 -6.08 3.40 0.60
CA THR A 66 -7.44 3.91 0.76
C THR A 66 -7.47 5.44 0.71
N ARG A 67 -6.58 6.12 1.42
CA ARG A 67 -6.50 7.60 1.37
C ARG A 67 -6.15 8.11 -0.02
N GLY A 68 -5.15 7.52 -0.67
CA GLY A 68 -4.75 7.87 -2.04
C GLY A 68 -5.91 7.68 -3.02
N HIS A 69 -6.60 6.54 -2.96
CA HIS A 69 -7.77 6.27 -3.80
C HIS A 69 -8.90 7.27 -3.52
N GLN A 70 -9.21 7.56 -2.26
CA GLN A 70 -10.27 8.52 -1.89
C GLN A 70 -9.96 9.95 -2.32
N ALA A 71 -8.70 10.37 -2.31
CA ALA A 71 -8.30 11.73 -2.61
C ALA A 71 -8.01 11.97 -4.10
N SER A 72 -7.64 10.93 -4.86
CA SER A 72 -7.25 11.08 -6.27
C SER A 72 -8.35 10.65 -7.26
N PRO A 73 -8.92 11.59 -8.04
CA PRO A 73 -9.83 11.24 -9.13
C PRO A 73 -9.20 10.30 -10.18
N ALA A 74 -7.89 10.39 -10.40
CA ALA A 74 -7.18 9.52 -11.32
C ALA A 74 -7.23 8.06 -10.84
N LEU A 75 -6.95 7.82 -9.55
CA LEU A 75 -7.02 6.47 -8.99
C LEU A 75 -8.46 5.94 -8.97
N LYS A 76 -9.45 6.76 -8.60
CA LYS A 76 -10.88 6.34 -8.61
C LYS A 76 -11.37 5.89 -9.96
N ARG A 77 -10.92 6.56 -11.03
CA ARG A 77 -11.35 6.26 -12.40
C ARG A 77 -10.67 5.01 -12.95
N ARG A 78 -9.41 4.76 -12.57
CA ARG A 78 -8.55 3.73 -13.19
C ARG A 78 -8.51 2.42 -12.41
N TYR A 79 -8.66 2.46 -11.09
CA TYR A 79 -8.47 1.29 -10.23
C TYR A 79 -9.68 1.05 -9.33
N LEU A 80 -9.90 -0.23 -9.04
CA LEU A 80 -10.86 -0.65 -8.04
C LEU A 80 -10.48 -0.11 -6.66
N PRO A 81 -11.47 0.14 -5.77
CA PRO A 81 -11.18 0.47 -4.38
C PRO A 81 -10.27 -0.60 -3.74
N PRO A 82 -9.22 -0.22 -2.98
CA PRO A 82 -8.41 -1.18 -2.24
C PRO A 82 -9.31 -1.99 -1.30
N ALA A 83 -9.21 -3.32 -1.30
CA ALA A 83 -10.08 -4.21 -0.52
C ALA A 83 -9.89 -4.12 1.01
N GLY A 84 -9.15 -3.13 1.52
CA GLY A 84 -8.70 -3.04 2.91
C GLY A 84 -7.58 -4.03 3.21
N ALA A 85 -6.91 -3.85 4.35
CA ALA A 85 -5.89 -4.81 4.78
C ALA A 85 -6.55 -6.17 5.05
N PRO A 86 -5.92 -7.29 4.68
CA PRO A 86 -6.34 -8.58 5.20
C PRO A 86 -6.37 -8.52 6.73
N CYS A 87 -7.43 -9.05 7.33
CA CYS A 87 -7.55 -9.15 8.77
C CYS A 87 -6.30 -9.88 9.32
N PRO A 88 -5.68 -9.48 10.44
CA PRO A 88 -4.45 -10.10 10.96
C PRO A 88 -4.55 -11.58 11.37
N GLN A 89 -5.61 -12.30 11.01
CA GLN A 89 -5.93 -13.65 11.49
C GLN A 89 -5.67 -14.78 10.47
N ALA A 90 -4.88 -14.57 9.43
CA ALA A 90 -4.50 -15.66 8.51
C ALA A 90 -3.22 -16.43 8.92
N ASP A 91 -2.66 -16.18 10.11
CA ASP A 91 -1.75 -17.12 10.76
C ASP A 91 -2.59 -18.00 11.70
N ASP A 92 -3.24 -19.04 11.15
CA ASP A 92 -3.80 -20.11 11.97
C ASP A 92 -2.67 -21.11 12.32
N PRO A 93 -2.20 -21.17 13.58
CA PRO A 93 -1.18 -22.13 13.99
C PRO A 93 -1.69 -23.59 13.95
N ARG A 94 -2.99 -23.83 13.70
CA ARG A 94 -3.57 -25.18 13.68
C ARG A 94 -3.25 -26.01 12.45
N ARG A 95 -2.61 -25.46 11.41
CA ARG A 95 -2.17 -26.25 10.24
C ARG A 95 -0.82 -26.95 10.43
N ALA A 96 -0.13 -26.73 11.55
CA ALA A 96 1.14 -27.38 11.87
C ALA A 96 0.99 -28.69 12.67
N LYS A 97 -0.20 -28.99 13.23
CA LYS A 97 -0.50 -30.26 13.92
C LYS A 97 -2.00 -30.57 13.90
N ALA A 98 -2.48 -31.22 12.84
CA ALA A 98 -3.63 -32.12 12.86
C ALA A 98 -3.67 -32.92 11.54
#